data_AF-A0AAU1V9I1-F1
#
_entry.id   AF-A0AAU1V9I1-F1
#
_cell.length_a   1.000
_cell.length_b   1.000
_cell.length_c   1.000
_cell.angle_alpha   90.00
_cell.angle_beta   90.00
_cell.angle_gamma   90.00
#
_symmetry.space_group_name_H-M   'P 1'
#
loop_
_entity.id
_entity.type
_entity.pdbx_description
1 polymer ?
#
loop_
_entity_poly.entity_id
_entity_poly.type
_entity_poly.pdbx_seq_one_letter_code
_entity_poly.pdbx_strand_id
1 'polypeptide(L)'
;MVPVGVGGGPAVPSLAADLPDAVPGERAGVEGGVLNTWRQLCGALAVAVQSALITTSAGFLHGMRISLAISIVPLVVVAVAAVPLSPSTQK
;
A
#
# COMPACT_ATOMS: atom_id res chain seq x y z
N MET A 1 6.01 -0.24 -15.46
CA MET A 1 4.75 -0.21 -14.68
C MET A 1 4.04 -1.56 -14.61
N VAL A 2 4.29 -2.49 -15.55
CA VAL A 2 3.68 -3.84 -15.54
C VAL A 2 3.78 -4.58 -14.18
N PRO A 3 4.93 -4.62 -13.46
CA PRO A 3 5.00 -5.34 -12.18
C PRO A 3 4.17 -4.70 -11.07
N VAL A 4 4.15 -3.36 -11.03
CA VAL A 4 3.38 -2.57 -10.04
C VAL A 4 1.88 -2.67 -10.33
N GLY A 5 1.48 -2.68 -11.62
CA GLY A 5 0.09 -2.83 -12.02
C GLY A 5 -0.47 -4.23 -11.74
N VAL A 6 0.35 -5.28 -11.93
CA VAL A 6 -0.04 -6.67 -11.64
C VAL A 6 -0.23 -6.92 -10.14
N GLY A 7 0.57 -6.30 -9.27
CA GLY A 7 0.43 -6.44 -7.82
C GLY A 7 -0.59 -5.47 -7.18
N GLY A 8 -0.60 -4.21 -7.60
CA GLY A 8 -1.47 -3.17 -7.02
C GLY A 8 -2.90 -3.16 -7.56
N GLY A 9 -3.10 -3.61 -8.79
CA GLY A 9 -4.42 -3.71 -9.44
C GLY A 9 -5.44 -4.57 -8.70
N PRO A 10 -5.09 -5.78 -8.23
CA PRO A 10 -6.02 -6.64 -7.49
C PRO A 10 -6.15 -6.31 -5.99
N ALA A 11 -5.13 -5.72 -5.37
CA ALA A 11 -5.16 -5.44 -3.92
C ALA A 11 -6.24 -4.41 -3.50
N VAL A 12 -6.48 -3.39 -4.33
CA VAL A 12 -7.47 -2.34 -4.07
C VAL A 12 -8.92 -2.86 -4.12
N PRO A 13 -9.38 -3.60 -5.14
CA PRO A 13 -10.72 -4.17 -5.17
C PRO A 13 -10.93 -5.27 -4.13
N SER A 14 -9.91 -6.06 -3.75
CA SER A 14 -10.04 -7.04 -2.66
C SER A 14 -10.34 -6.36 -1.32
N LEU A 15 -9.60 -5.32 -0.95
CA LEU A 15 -9.86 -4.55 0.27
C LEU A 15 -11.24 -3.88 0.27
N ALA A 16 -11.71 -3.41 -0.89
CA ALA A 16 -13.04 -2.80 -1.02
C ALA A 16 -14.19 -3.83 -0.98
N ALA A 17 -13.92 -5.08 -1.35
CA ALA A 17 -14.89 -6.17 -1.37
C ALA A 17 -15.00 -6.91 -0.02
N ASP A 18 -13.91 -7.03 0.73
CA ASP A 18 -13.88 -7.77 2.02
C ASP A 18 -14.27 -6.91 3.24
N LEU A 19 -14.06 -5.59 3.20
CA LEU A 19 -14.42 -4.68 4.32
C LEU A 19 -15.93 -4.71 4.69
N PRO A 20 -16.87 -4.70 3.72
CA PRO A 20 -18.30 -4.65 4.01
C PRO A 20 -18.82 -5.83 4.85
N ASP A 21 -18.18 -7.01 4.79
CA ASP A 21 -18.55 -8.20 5.57
C ASP A 21 -17.98 -8.16 7.00
N ALA A 22 -17.05 -7.25 7.31
CA ALA A 22 -16.40 -7.16 8.61
C ALA A 22 -17.13 -6.25 9.62
N VAL A 23 -18.08 -5.43 9.16
CA VAL A 23 -18.82 -4.47 10.01
C VAL A 23 -20.32 -4.45 9.74
N PRO A 24 -21.14 -4.12 10.77
CA PRO A 24 -22.54 -3.79 10.58
C PRO A 24 -22.71 -2.69 9.51
N GLY A 25 -23.71 -2.83 8.64
CA GLY A 25 -23.94 -1.93 7.51
C GLY A 25 -24.09 -0.45 7.89
N GLU A 26 -24.52 -0.14 9.12
CA GLU A 26 -24.59 1.24 9.65
C GLU A 26 -23.21 1.91 9.79
N ARG A 27 -22.12 1.12 9.80
CA ARG A 27 -20.73 1.60 9.94
C ARG A 27 -19.90 1.44 8.66
N ALA A 28 -20.45 0.86 7.60
CA ALA A 28 -19.74 0.65 6.33
C ALA A 28 -19.16 1.96 5.75
N GLY A 29 -19.88 3.08 5.92
CA GLY A 29 -19.39 4.41 5.51
C GLY A 29 -18.17 4.90 6.32
N VAL A 30 -18.07 4.53 7.60
CA VAL A 30 -16.94 4.88 8.47
C VAL A 30 -15.70 4.09 8.05
N GLU A 31 -15.84 2.79 7.79
CA GLU A 31 -14.72 1.98 7.33
C GLU A 31 -14.19 2.42 5.96
N GLY A 32 -15.09 2.65 4.99
CA GLY A 32 -14.70 3.20 3.69
C GLY A 32 -14.04 4.57 3.81
N GLY A 33 -14.53 5.42 4.73
CA GLY A 33 -13.93 6.72 5.05
C GLY A 33 -12.52 6.61 5.64
N VAL A 34 -12.32 5.70 6.59
CA VAL A 34 -11.00 5.41 7.19
C VAL A 34 -10.03 4.88 6.14
N LEU A 35 -10.45 3.91 5.32
CA LEU A 35 -9.62 3.34 4.25
C LEU A 35 -9.21 4.41 3.23
N ASN A 36 -10.15 5.26 2.79
CA ASN A 36 -9.84 6.31 1.83
C ASN A 36 -8.88 7.36 2.43
N THR A 37 -9.10 7.76 3.68
CA THR A 37 -8.23 8.73 4.37
C THR A 37 -6.82 8.16 4.54
N TRP A 38 -6.70 6.91 4.94
CA TRP A 38 -5.41 6.22 5.08
C TRP A 38 -4.66 6.16 3.76
N ARG A 39 -5.35 5.77 2.68
CA ARG A 39 -4.75 5.72 1.33
C ARG A 39 -4.22 7.09 0.89
N GLN A 40 -4.97 8.16 1.13
CA GLN A 40 -4.55 9.52 0.77
C GLN A 40 -3.33 9.95 1.60
N LEU A 41 -3.36 9.71 2.91
CA LEU A 41 -2.25 10.03 3.80
C LEU A 41 -0.96 9.28 3.39
N CYS A 42 -1.05 7.97 3.14
CA CYS A 42 0.08 7.17 2.69
C CYS A 42 0.63 7.68 1.35
N GLY A 43 -0.24 8.06 0.41
CA GLY A 43 0.17 8.63 -0.87
C GLY A 43 0.95 9.95 -0.70
N ALA A 44 0.43 10.86 0.13
CA ALA A 44 1.09 12.13 0.43
C ALA A 44 2.45 11.93 1.12
N LEU A 45 2.52 11.03 2.11
CA LEU A 45 3.75 10.69 2.82
C LEU A 45 4.80 10.07 1.89
N ALA A 46 4.41 9.12 1.04
CA ALA A 46 5.31 8.49 0.09
C ALA A 46 5.93 9.52 -0.86
N VAL A 47 5.11 10.43 -1.41
CA VAL A 47 5.59 11.51 -2.29
C VAL A 47 6.55 12.43 -1.56
N ALA A 48 6.25 12.83 -0.32
CA ALA A 48 7.09 13.73 0.47
C ALA A 48 8.47 13.12 0.77
N VAL A 49 8.50 11.87 1.28
CA VAL A 49 9.74 11.15 1.60
C VAL A 49 10.57 10.93 0.34
N GLN A 50 9.92 10.48 -0.74
CA GLN A 50 10.56 10.18 -2.01
C GLN A 50 11.20 11.42 -2.65
N SER A 51 10.48 12.55 -2.62
CA SER A 51 10.97 13.81 -3.19
C SER A 51 12.10 14.43 -2.36
N ALA A 52 12.02 14.32 -1.03
CA ALA A 52 13.07 14.80 -0.13
C ALA A 52 14.40 14.05 -0.33
N LEU A 53 14.34 12.74 -0.54
CA LEU A 53 15.53 11.91 -0.77
C LEU A 53 16.20 12.17 -2.13
N ILE A 54 15.40 12.39 -3.18
CA ILE A 54 15.92 12.71 -4.51
C ILE A 54 16.58 14.09 -4.54
N THR A 55 16.04 15.06 -3.80
CA THR A 55 16.51 16.46 -3.78
C THR A 55 17.71 16.67 -2.85
N THR A 56 18.17 15.62 -2.17
CA THR A 56 19.27 15.73 -1.20
C THR A 56 20.64 15.89 -1.87
N SER A 57 21.56 16.61 -1.22
CA SER A 57 22.90 16.94 -1.78
C SER A 57 23.82 15.73 -1.99
N ALA A 58 23.47 14.55 -1.47
CA ALA A 58 24.19 13.29 -1.69
C ALA A 58 24.12 12.78 -3.15
N GLY A 59 23.34 13.44 -4.00
CA GLY A 59 23.27 13.19 -5.44
C GLY A 59 22.06 12.35 -5.84
N PHE A 60 21.48 12.69 -7.00
CA PHE A 60 20.25 12.11 -7.53
C PHE A 60 20.23 10.57 -7.54
N LEU A 61 21.30 9.93 -8.03
CA LEU A 61 21.39 8.46 -8.11
C LEU A 61 21.40 7.79 -6.72
N HIS A 62 22.01 8.43 -5.73
CA HIS A 62 22.03 7.92 -4.36
C HIS A 62 20.64 8.00 -3.74
N GLY A 63 19.98 9.15 -3.87
CA GLY A 63 18.58 9.35 -3.47
C GLY A 63 17.65 8.32 -4.12
N MET A 64 17.73 8.12 -5.43
CA MET A 64 16.93 7.13 -6.15
C MET A 64 17.11 5.69 -5.66
N ARG A 65 18.34 5.28 -5.30
CA ARG A 65 18.60 3.92 -4.78
C ARG A 65 17.95 3.70 -3.41
N ILE A 66 18.12 4.67 -2.50
CA ILE A 66 17.52 4.62 -1.15
C ILE A 66 16.01 4.56 -1.27
N SER A 67 15.45 5.40 -2.11
CA SER A 67 14.03 5.45 -2.46
C SER A 67 13.45 4.13 -2.97
N LEU A 68 14.18 3.46 -3.86
CA LEU A 68 13.77 2.15 -4.36
C LEU A 68 13.80 1.11 -3.23
N ALA A 69 14.83 1.14 -2.37
CA ALA A 69 14.91 0.26 -1.21
C ALA A 69 13.75 0.49 -0.22
N ILE A 70 13.45 1.75 0.10
CA ILE A 70 12.31 2.13 0.96
C ILE A 70 10.97 1.69 0.36
N SER A 71 10.85 1.63 -0.97
CA SER A 71 9.63 1.15 -1.64
C SER A 71 9.51 -0.38 -1.62
N ILE A 72 10.63 -1.10 -1.76
CA ILE A 72 10.63 -2.57 -1.82
C ILE A 72 10.37 -3.19 -0.44
N VAL A 73 10.94 -2.62 0.63
CA VAL A 73 10.80 -3.15 2.00
C VAL A 73 9.34 -3.36 2.41
N PRO A 74 8.45 -2.35 2.39
CA PRO A 74 7.05 -2.52 2.79
C PRO A 74 6.30 -3.47 1.85
N LEU A 75 6.63 -3.50 0.55
CA LEU A 75 6.02 -4.43 -0.40
C LEU A 75 6.35 -5.89 -0.02
N VAL A 76 7.62 -6.17 0.28
CA VAL A 76 8.06 -7.50 0.71
C VAL A 76 7.45 -7.87 2.07
N VAL A 77 7.41 -6.93 3.03
CA VAL A 77 6.80 -7.16 4.33
C VAL A 77 5.32 -7.54 4.20
N VAL A 78 4.55 -6.80 3.39
CA VAL A 78 3.13 -7.10 3.15
C VAL A 78 2.98 -8.44 2.42
N ALA A 79 3.79 -8.72 1.40
CA ALA A 79 3.74 -9.99 0.69
C ALA A 79 4.04 -11.18 1.61
N VAL A 80 5.06 -11.08 2.47
CA VAL A 80 5.43 -12.11 3.44
C VAL A 80 4.33 -12.27 4.50
N ALA A 81 3.78 -11.16 5.01
CA ALA A 81 2.68 -11.19 5.98
C ALA A 81 1.40 -11.81 5.40
N ALA A 82 1.19 -11.73 4.08
CA ALA A 82 0.05 -12.32 3.39
C ALA A 82 0.17 -13.84 3.18
N VAL A 83 1.39 -14.41 3.16
CA VAL A 83 1.61 -15.86 3.00
C VAL A 83 0.78 -16.73 3.97
N PRO A 84 0.78 -16.48 5.30
CA PRO A 84 -0.03 -17.27 6.24
C PRO A 84 -1.55 -17.10 6.06
N LEU A 85 -2.00 -16.02 5.41
CA LEU A 85 -3.42 -15.76 5.15
C LEU A 85 -3.94 -16.48 3.89
N SER A 86 -3.04 -17.00 3.05
CA SER A 86 -3.36 -17.52 1.71
C SER A 86 -4.04 -18.91 1.61
N PRO A 87 -4.37 -19.68 2.68
CA PRO A 87 -5.12 -20.93 2.51
C PRO A 87 -6.48 -21.08 3.25
N SER A 88 -7.07 -20.04 3.84
CA SER A 88 -8.35 -20.19 4.58
C SER A 88 -9.64 -19.66 3.90
N THR A 89 -9.55 -19.02 2.73
CA THR A 89 -10.71 -18.38 2.06
C THR A 89 -11.34 -19.25 0.95
N GLN A 90 -11.38 -20.56 1.18
CA GLN A 90 -12.11 -21.53 0.36
C GLN A 90 -12.77 -22.56 1.29
N LYS A 91 -13.82 -22.15 2.00
CA LYS A 91 -14.82 -23.08 2.52
C LYS A 91 -16.17 -22.42 2.69
#